data_AF-A0A1Y1UAX8-F1
#
_entry.id   AF-A0A1Y1UAX8-F1
#
_cell.length_a   1.000
_cell.length_b   1.000
_cell.length_c   1.000
_cell.angle_alpha   90.00
_cell.angle_beta   90.00
_cell.angle_gamma   90.00
#
_symmetry.space_group_name_H-M   'P 1'
#
loop_
_entity.id
_entity.type
_entity.pdbx_description
1 polymer ?
#
loop_
_entity_poly.entity_id
_entity_poly.type
_entity_poly.pdbx_seq_one_letter_code
_entity_poly.pdbx_strand_id
1 'polypeptide(L)'
;MSDIPSLSGNMSVGASKIALRRVMLRKLRDVSQDDLSAQSIAVTSRLLSSPFFKDAQSIGCYLSMAQGELRTDLIVRHILESGKKLYTPYLPNVAKAIGKPTPGSSAVNSEEDHPAPILASMQMLRLYSEEDLSLCPLDKWGIPDPGELRRDCQMKTAREDSMDAAASPIDLILVPGVAFDSLANRLGRGKAFYDRFLRIYVSEKGRPHIGNSSQSLQG
;
A
#
# COMPACT_ATOMS: atom_id res chain seq x y z
N MET A 1 -3.83 -24.77 25.23
CA MET A 1 -5.04 -24.45 24.45
C MET A 1 -5.66 -23.22 25.09
N SER A 2 -5.46 -22.06 24.48
CA SER A 2 -5.89 -20.76 25.01
C SER A 2 -7.02 -20.21 24.14
N ASP A 3 -8.07 -19.78 24.81
CA ASP A 3 -9.43 -19.57 24.30
C ASP A 3 -9.54 -18.51 23.19
N ILE A 4 -10.22 -18.89 22.11
CA ILE A 4 -10.79 -17.95 21.13
C ILE A 4 -12.21 -17.65 21.60
N PRO A 5 -12.58 -16.39 21.90
CA PRO A 5 -13.93 -16.06 22.32
C PRO A 5 -14.94 -16.37 21.20
N SER A 6 -16.01 -17.09 21.52
CA SER A 6 -17.11 -17.36 20.59
C SER A 6 -17.86 -16.06 20.27
N LEU A 7 -17.74 -15.58 19.03
CA LEU A 7 -18.58 -14.48 18.52
C LEU A 7 -19.95 -15.01 18.09
N SER A 8 -20.85 -15.20 19.04
CA SER A 8 -22.28 -15.45 18.78
C SER A 8 -23.05 -14.12 18.79
N GLY A 9 -23.08 -13.45 17.65
CA GLY A 9 -23.93 -12.29 17.38
C GLY A 9 -23.81 -11.96 15.90
N ASN A 10 -24.93 -11.90 15.18
CA ASN A 10 -24.97 -11.71 13.72
C ASN A 10 -24.57 -10.27 13.36
N MET A 11 -23.27 -9.97 13.48
CA MET A 11 -22.70 -8.67 13.12
C MET A 11 -22.68 -8.53 11.60
N SER A 12 -23.03 -7.34 11.10
CA SER A 12 -22.83 -7.02 9.70
C SER A 12 -21.35 -7.18 9.32
N VAL A 13 -21.06 -7.54 8.07
CA VAL A 13 -19.68 -7.68 7.59
C VAL A 13 -18.87 -6.40 7.84
N GLY A 14 -19.48 -5.23 7.72
CA GLY A 14 -18.88 -3.95 8.06
C GLY A 14 -18.47 -3.85 9.54
N ALA A 15 -19.39 -4.17 10.45
CA ALA A 15 -19.13 -4.17 11.88
C ALA A 15 -18.02 -5.17 12.27
N SER A 16 -18.04 -6.37 11.69
CA SER A 16 -17.02 -7.40 11.92
C SER A 16 -15.63 -6.94 11.44
N LYS A 17 -15.55 -6.30 10.26
CA LYS A 17 -14.30 -5.70 9.75
C LYS A 17 -13.79 -4.58 10.67
N ILE A 18 -14.67 -3.75 11.23
CA ILE A 18 -14.29 -2.70 12.18
C ILE A 18 -13.73 -3.30 13.48
N ALA A 19 -14.42 -4.30 14.04
CA ALA A 19 -13.99 -4.98 15.26
C ALA A 19 -12.63 -5.67 15.08
N LEU A 20 -12.46 -6.45 14.00
CA LEU A 20 -11.20 -7.13 13.69
C LEU A 20 -10.06 -6.12 13.48
N ARG A 21 -10.31 -5.02 12.75
CA ARG A 21 -9.31 -3.97 12.53
C ARG A 21 -8.84 -3.36 13.84
N ARG A 22 -9.75 -3.08 14.77
CA ARG A 22 -9.41 -2.55 16.10
C ARG A 22 -8.53 -3.51 16.89
N VAL A 23 -8.83 -4.81 16.85
CA VAL A 23 -8.02 -5.84 17.52
C VAL A 23 -6.62 -5.91 16.91
N MET A 24 -6.53 -5.96 15.57
CA MET A 24 -5.26 -6.10 14.88
C MET A 24 -4.37 -4.86 14.99
N LEU A 25 -4.94 -3.66 14.90
CA LEU A 25 -4.19 -2.42 15.11
C LEU A 25 -3.62 -2.29 16.53
N ARG A 26 -4.30 -2.85 17.55
CA ARG A 26 -3.73 -2.93 18.90
C ARG A 26 -2.55 -3.89 18.93
N LYS A 27 -2.73 -5.11 18.42
CA LYS A 27 -1.64 -6.10 18.34
C LYS A 27 -0.40 -5.55 17.62
N LEU A 28 -0.59 -4.87 16.49
CA LEU A 28 0.49 -4.27 15.71
C LEU A 28 1.21 -3.13 16.42
N ARG A 29 0.54 -2.44 17.36
CA ARG A 29 1.17 -1.41 18.20
C ARG A 29 2.08 -2.03 19.27
N ASP A 30 1.73 -3.22 19.73
CA ASP A 30 2.45 -3.94 20.78
C ASP A 30 3.66 -4.72 20.23
N VAL A 31 3.83 -4.77 18.90
CA VAL A 31 5.03 -5.35 18.27
C VAL A 31 6.23 -4.45 18.51
N SER A 32 7.29 -5.02 19.07
CA SER A 32 8.54 -4.29 19.33
C SER A 32 9.22 -3.86 18.03
N GLN A 33 10.06 -2.82 18.10
CA GLN A 33 10.83 -2.39 16.92
C GLN A 33 11.85 -3.45 16.46
N ASP A 34 12.36 -4.25 17.39
CA ASP A 34 13.31 -5.33 17.11
C ASP A 34 12.61 -6.49 16.37
N ASP A 35 11.43 -6.91 16.85
CA ASP A 35 10.63 -7.94 16.17
C ASP A 35 10.20 -7.47 14.79
N LEU A 36 9.77 -6.20 14.67
CA LEU A 36 9.38 -5.62 13.39
C LEU A 36 10.56 -5.61 12.41
N SER A 37 11.75 -5.24 12.89
CA SER A 37 12.98 -5.23 12.09
C SER A 37 13.35 -6.64 11.63
N ALA A 38 13.39 -7.61 12.55
CA ALA A 38 13.74 -9.00 12.26
C ALA A 38 12.77 -9.63 11.25
N GLN A 39 11.47 -9.40 11.42
CA GLN A 39 10.45 -9.87 10.48
C GLN A 39 10.55 -9.18 9.12
N SER A 40 10.83 -7.87 9.09
CA SER A 40 11.02 -7.12 7.84
C SER A 40 12.22 -7.63 7.04
N ILE A 41 13.34 -7.94 7.70
CA ILE A 41 14.51 -8.55 7.07
C ILE A 41 14.16 -9.94 6.52
N ALA A 42 13.49 -10.78 7.32
CA ALA A 42 13.13 -12.14 6.89
C ALA A 42 12.18 -12.14 5.68
N VAL A 43 11.18 -11.26 5.66
CA VAL A 43 10.25 -11.12 4.53
C VAL A 43 10.98 -10.56 3.31
N THR A 44 11.81 -9.53 3.49
CA THR A 44 12.61 -8.96 2.40
C THR A 44 13.49 -10.02 1.75
N SER A 45 14.25 -10.79 2.55
CA SER A 45 15.11 -11.86 2.04
C SER A 45 14.34 -12.88 1.20
N ARG A 46 13.18 -13.35 1.70
CA ARG A 46 12.31 -14.28 0.96
C ARG A 46 11.80 -13.67 -0.34
N LEU A 47 11.31 -12.43 -0.30
CA LEU A 47 10.79 -11.73 -1.46
C LEU A 47 11.85 -11.58 -2.55
N LEU A 48 13.03 -11.03 -2.21
CA LEU A 48 14.13 -10.82 -3.16
C LEU A 48 14.66 -12.13 -3.75
N SER A 49 14.58 -13.23 -2.99
CA SER A 49 14.99 -14.55 -3.47
C SER A 49 13.99 -15.21 -4.44
N SER A 50 12.73 -14.77 -4.44
CA SER A 50 11.64 -15.40 -5.18
C SER A 50 11.76 -15.21 -6.71
N PRO A 51 11.37 -16.20 -7.54
CA PRO A 51 11.41 -16.06 -8.99
C PRO A 51 10.54 -14.90 -9.51
N PHE A 52 9.32 -14.77 -9.00
CA PHE A 52 8.39 -13.72 -9.47
C PHE A 52 8.91 -12.30 -9.19
N PHE A 53 9.69 -12.09 -8.12
CA PHE A 53 10.31 -10.78 -7.87
C PHE A 53 11.51 -10.54 -8.79
N LYS A 54 12.34 -11.56 -9.01
CA LYS A 54 13.51 -11.47 -9.89
C LYS A 54 13.09 -11.14 -11.34
N ASP A 55 12.03 -11.78 -11.81
CA ASP A 55 11.50 -11.61 -13.16
C ASP A 55 10.82 -10.24 -13.38
N ALA A 56 10.14 -9.72 -12.36
CA ALA A 56 9.41 -8.44 -12.43
C ALA A 56 10.31 -7.26 -12.80
N GLN A 57 9.93 -6.46 -13.81
CA GLN A 57 10.65 -5.26 -14.23
C GLN A 57 9.98 -3.98 -13.72
N SER A 58 8.68 -4.03 -13.48
CA SER A 58 7.89 -2.94 -12.92
C SER A 58 7.20 -3.40 -11.64
N ILE A 59 7.47 -2.71 -10.53
CA ILE A 59 7.01 -3.11 -9.20
C ILE A 59 6.30 -1.93 -8.53
N GLY A 60 5.06 -2.16 -8.11
CA GLY A 60 4.34 -1.27 -7.21
C GLY A 60 4.68 -1.60 -5.76
N CYS A 61 5.18 -0.64 -4.99
CA CYS A 61 5.48 -0.83 -3.56
C CYS A 61 5.03 0.37 -2.76
N TYR A 62 4.42 0.13 -1.60
CA TYR A 62 4.12 1.20 -0.64
C TYR A 62 5.38 1.63 0.11
N LEU A 63 5.40 2.89 0.52
CA LEU A 63 6.39 3.42 1.44
C LEU A 63 5.84 3.25 2.86
N SER A 64 6.54 2.47 3.69
CA SER A 64 6.03 2.01 4.98
C SER A 64 5.93 3.13 6.01
N MET A 65 4.88 3.10 6.83
CA MET A 65 4.80 3.91 8.05
C MET A 65 5.85 3.49 9.09
N ALA A 66 6.15 4.39 10.03
CA ALA A 66 7.04 4.10 11.15
C ALA A 66 6.58 2.94 12.04
N GLN A 67 5.27 2.67 12.11
CA GLN A 67 4.69 1.61 12.95
C GLN A 67 3.52 0.90 12.29
N GLY A 68 3.34 -0.36 12.65
CA GLY A 68 2.18 -1.19 12.28
C GLY A 68 2.15 -1.65 10.83
N GLU A 69 3.28 -1.54 10.12
CA GLU A 69 3.48 -2.08 8.78
C GLU A 69 4.87 -2.70 8.68
N LEU A 70 5.01 -3.69 7.80
CA LEU A 70 6.31 -4.20 7.39
C LEU A 70 7.14 -3.05 6.81
N ARG A 71 8.41 -2.93 7.21
CA ARG A 71 9.31 -1.92 6.65
C ARG A 71 9.71 -2.32 5.23
N THR A 72 9.53 -1.39 4.28
CA THR A 72 9.79 -1.62 2.86
C THR A 72 11.05 -0.92 2.37
N ASP A 73 11.82 -0.25 3.23
CA ASP A 73 13.00 0.54 2.85
C ASP A 73 14.07 -0.30 2.13
N LEU A 74 14.35 -1.51 2.61
CA LEU A 74 15.30 -2.43 1.96
C LEU A 74 14.78 -2.91 0.59
N ILE A 75 13.48 -3.14 0.47
CA ILE A 75 12.85 -3.57 -0.79
C ILE A 75 12.91 -2.43 -1.81
N VAL A 76 12.49 -1.22 -1.40
CA VAL A 76 12.49 -0.01 -2.21
C VAL A 76 13.89 0.30 -2.73
N ARG A 77 14.88 0.29 -1.84
CA ARG A 77 16.30 0.47 -2.22
C ARG A 77 16.72 -0.53 -3.27
N HIS A 78 16.48 -1.83 -3.03
CA HIS A 78 16.87 -2.88 -3.97
C HIS A 78 16.19 -2.72 -5.35
N ILE A 79 14.92 -2.34 -5.39
CA ILE A 79 14.21 -2.10 -6.67
C ILE A 79 14.91 -0.98 -7.44
N LEU A 80 15.18 0.15 -6.79
CA LEU A 80 15.84 1.31 -7.41
C LEU A 80 17.27 0.98 -7.88
N GLU A 81 18.07 0.31 -7.05
CA GLU A 81 19.45 -0.10 -7.39
C GLU A 81 19.51 -1.12 -8.54
N SER A 82 18.49 -1.98 -8.65
CA SER A 82 18.42 -3.01 -9.71
C SER A 82 17.98 -2.49 -11.08
N GLY A 83 17.67 -1.18 -11.19
CA GLY A 83 17.19 -0.56 -12.43
C GLY A 83 15.75 -0.91 -12.80
N LYS A 84 15.03 -1.63 -11.94
CA LYS A 84 13.60 -1.90 -12.08
C LYS A 84 12.79 -0.63 -11.88
N LYS A 85 11.61 -0.53 -12.51
CA LYS A 85 10.71 0.60 -12.28
C LYS A 85 9.99 0.43 -10.94
N LEU A 86 10.07 1.44 -10.09
CA LEU A 86 9.31 1.52 -8.85
C LEU A 86 8.12 2.47 -9.00
N TYR A 87 6.91 2.01 -8.68
CA TYR A 87 5.72 2.86 -8.52
C TYR A 87 5.27 2.88 -7.07
N THR A 88 5.00 4.07 -6.54
CA THR A 88 4.56 4.27 -5.15
C THR A 88 3.19 4.95 -5.10
N PRO A 89 2.35 4.64 -4.11
CA PRO A 89 1.03 5.24 -3.99
C PRO A 89 1.14 6.75 -3.72
N TYR A 90 0.37 7.54 -4.45
CA TYR A 90 0.17 8.97 -4.26
C TYR A 90 -1.33 9.26 -4.09
N LEU A 91 -1.65 10.13 -3.14
CA LEU A 91 -3.03 10.50 -2.80
C LEU A 91 -3.24 12.00 -3.06
N PRO A 92 -3.59 12.40 -4.30
CA PRO A 92 -3.81 13.80 -4.62
C PRO A 92 -4.88 14.40 -3.71
N ASN A 93 -4.64 15.59 -3.15
CA ASN A 93 -5.61 16.33 -2.32
C ASN A 93 -6.01 15.72 -0.95
N VAL A 94 -5.55 14.53 -0.56
CA VAL A 94 -5.68 14.06 0.85
C VAL A 94 -4.71 14.79 1.78
N ALA A 95 -3.53 15.14 1.26
CA ALA A 95 -2.55 15.95 1.98
C ALA A 95 -3.05 17.38 2.26
N LYS A 96 -3.86 17.96 1.35
CA LYS A 96 -4.44 19.32 1.49
C LYS A 96 -5.71 19.35 2.34
N ALA A 97 -6.56 18.31 2.29
CA ALA A 97 -7.84 18.28 2.99
C ALA A 97 -7.77 18.05 4.51
N ILE A 98 -6.59 17.74 5.06
CA ILE A 98 -6.42 17.44 6.51
C ILE A 98 -5.58 18.53 7.19
N GLY A 99 -5.73 19.77 6.72
CA GLY A 99 -5.20 20.97 7.36
C GLY A 99 -6.14 21.52 8.45
N LYS A 100 -5.58 21.66 9.67
CA LYS A 100 -6.12 22.19 10.94
C LYS A 100 -7.31 21.42 11.58
N PRO A 101 -7.12 20.80 12.77
CA PRO A 101 -8.22 20.59 13.69
C PRO A 101 -8.62 21.94 14.27
N THR A 102 -9.82 22.41 13.96
CA THR A 102 -10.46 23.48 14.73
C THR A 102 -10.78 22.92 16.11
N PRO A 103 -10.32 23.52 17.22
CA PRO A 103 -10.77 23.12 18.53
C PRO A 103 -12.24 23.52 18.66
N GLY A 104 -13.16 22.55 18.77
CA GLY A 104 -14.54 22.82 19.20
C GLY A 104 -15.69 22.37 18.30
N SER A 105 -15.56 21.29 17.50
CA SER A 105 -16.75 20.68 16.88
C SER A 105 -16.99 19.28 17.44
N SER A 106 -18.00 19.20 18.30
CA SER A 106 -18.57 18.00 18.87
C SER A 106 -19.00 17.01 17.80
N ALA A 107 -18.75 15.73 18.09
CA ALA A 107 -19.23 14.59 17.32
C ALA A 107 -20.74 14.68 17.08
N VAL A 108 -21.13 14.62 15.81
CA VAL A 108 -22.46 14.15 15.41
C VAL A 108 -22.26 13.00 14.44
N ASN A 109 -22.81 11.85 14.85
CA ASN A 109 -22.90 10.64 14.04
C ASN A 109 -24.01 10.83 13.00
N SER A 110 -23.70 10.61 11.73
CA SER A 110 -24.72 10.25 10.73
C SER A 110 -24.09 9.31 9.70
N GLU A 111 -24.51 8.04 9.79
CA GLU A 111 -24.38 7.04 8.73
C GLU A 111 -25.50 7.33 7.71
N GLU A 112 -25.15 7.96 6.58
CA GLU A 112 -26.01 7.96 5.39
C GLU A 112 -25.20 7.54 4.17
N ASP A 113 -25.82 6.66 3.38
CA ASP A 113 -25.32 5.98 2.18
C ASP A 113 -25.23 6.96 0.99
N HIS A 114 -24.38 7.98 1.13
CA HIS A 114 -24.01 8.89 0.05
C HIS A 114 -22.62 8.56 -0.47
N PRO A 115 -22.38 8.60 -1.80
CA PRO A 115 -21.07 8.34 -2.37
C PRO A 115 -20.13 9.39 -1.80
N ALA A 116 -19.18 8.94 -0.99
CA ALA A 116 -18.20 9.83 -0.38
C ALA A 116 -17.62 10.78 -1.46
N PRO A 117 -17.55 12.10 -1.17
CA PRO A 117 -17.20 13.11 -2.17
C PRO A 117 -15.89 12.71 -2.83
N ILE A 118 -15.87 12.60 -4.18
CA ILE A 118 -14.75 12.15 -5.05
C ILE A 118 -13.44 12.05 -4.26
N LEU A 119 -13.31 10.98 -3.48
CA LEU A 119 -12.24 10.86 -2.50
C LEU A 119 -11.04 10.41 -3.30
N ALA A 120 -10.20 11.38 -3.69
CA ALA A 120 -8.84 11.23 -4.21
C ALA A 120 -8.52 9.80 -4.66
N SER A 121 -8.72 9.53 -5.95
CA SER A 121 -8.26 8.29 -6.56
C SER A 121 -6.75 8.16 -6.31
N MET A 122 -6.34 7.07 -5.68
CA MET A 122 -4.93 6.77 -5.47
C MET A 122 -4.28 6.57 -6.84
N GLN A 123 -3.21 7.29 -7.10
CA GLN A 123 -2.33 7.09 -8.24
C GLN A 123 -1.13 6.25 -7.81
N MET A 124 -0.49 5.58 -8.75
CA MET A 124 0.77 4.88 -8.52
C MET A 124 1.82 5.54 -9.39
N LEU A 125 2.57 6.47 -8.80
CA LEU A 125 3.52 7.32 -9.51
C LEU A 125 4.93 6.77 -9.44
N ARG A 126 5.68 6.92 -10.52
CA ARG A 126 7.05 6.42 -10.62
C ARG A 126 8.02 7.19 -9.73
N LEU A 127 8.83 6.44 -8.98
CA LEU A 127 9.98 6.91 -8.23
C LEU A 127 11.25 6.49 -8.96
N TYR A 128 12.17 7.42 -9.20
CA TYR A 128 13.23 7.21 -10.19
C TYR A 128 14.58 6.83 -9.59
N SER A 129 14.88 7.27 -8.37
CA SER A 129 16.19 7.07 -7.75
C SER A 129 16.10 7.21 -6.23
N GLU A 130 17.15 6.79 -5.52
CA GLU A 130 17.29 7.07 -4.08
C GLU A 130 17.40 8.58 -3.80
N GLU A 131 18.02 9.33 -4.71
CA GLU A 131 18.07 10.80 -4.62
C GLU A 131 16.66 11.39 -4.67
N ASP A 132 15.85 10.98 -5.65
CA ASP A 132 14.45 11.39 -5.80
C ASP A 132 13.65 11.09 -4.52
N LEU A 133 13.81 9.88 -3.97
CA LEU A 133 13.18 9.47 -2.70
C LEU A 133 13.62 10.35 -1.53
N SER A 134 14.92 10.60 -1.38
CA SER A 134 15.48 11.36 -0.27
C SER A 134 15.02 12.82 -0.25
N LEU A 135 14.65 13.35 -1.42
CA LEU A 135 14.15 14.70 -1.60
C LEU A 135 12.63 14.81 -1.46
N CYS A 136 11.91 13.69 -1.30
CA CYS A 136 10.47 13.70 -1.09
C CYS A 136 10.13 14.26 0.29
N PRO A 137 9.21 15.24 0.40
CA PRO A 137 8.75 15.71 1.70
C PRO A 137 8.00 14.58 2.42
N LEU A 138 8.03 14.59 3.74
CA LEU A 138 7.21 13.66 4.52
C LEU A 138 5.77 14.16 4.57
N ASP A 139 4.83 13.23 4.43
CA ASP A 139 3.43 13.48 4.73
C ASP A 139 3.20 13.52 6.25
N LYS A 140 1.95 13.79 6.64
CA LYS A 140 1.54 13.86 8.05
C LYS A 140 1.65 12.54 8.84
N TRP A 141 1.92 11.44 8.16
CA TRP A 141 2.16 10.13 8.77
C TRP A 141 3.66 9.77 8.79
N GLY A 142 4.52 10.70 8.35
CA GLY A 142 5.97 10.50 8.29
C GLY A 142 6.41 9.63 7.12
N ILE A 143 5.55 9.44 6.11
CA ILE A 143 5.85 8.66 4.91
C ILE A 143 6.32 9.63 3.82
N PRO A 144 7.38 9.32 3.05
CA PRO A 144 7.76 10.16 1.91
C PRO A 144 6.61 10.28 0.91
N ASP A 145 6.23 11.51 0.57
CA ASP A 145 5.23 11.84 -0.44
C ASP A 145 5.95 12.13 -1.76
N PRO A 146 5.80 11.27 -2.78
CA PRO A 146 6.46 11.47 -4.07
C PRO A 146 6.05 12.78 -4.75
N GLY A 147 4.83 13.27 -4.49
CA GLY A 147 4.21 14.36 -5.24
C GLY A 147 4.11 14.05 -6.74
N GLU A 148 3.69 15.02 -7.54
CA GLU A 148 3.47 14.85 -8.99
C GLU A 148 4.73 15.06 -9.85
N LEU A 149 5.76 15.68 -9.27
CA LEU A 149 6.98 16.07 -9.97
C LEU A 149 8.18 15.33 -9.38
N ARG A 150 9.06 14.85 -10.25
CA ARG A 150 10.34 14.28 -9.81
C ARG A 150 11.28 15.35 -9.26
N ARG A 151 12.21 14.93 -8.41
CA ARG A 151 13.09 15.84 -7.64
C ARG A 151 14.58 15.61 -7.89
N ASP A 152 14.95 14.55 -8.59
CA ASP A 152 16.32 14.20 -8.95
C ASP A 152 16.80 14.80 -10.28
N CYS A 153 16.06 15.77 -10.84
CA CYS A 153 16.53 16.51 -12.01
C CYS A 153 16.18 17.99 -11.95
N GLN A 154 17.00 18.80 -12.62
CA GLN A 154 16.87 20.26 -12.65
C GLN A 154 15.54 20.71 -13.26
N MET A 155 14.99 19.95 -14.22
CA MET A 155 13.72 20.23 -14.86
C MET A 155 12.58 19.59 -14.07
N LYS A 156 11.57 20.38 -13.67
CA LYS A 156 10.36 19.87 -13.00
C LYS A 156 9.49 19.03 -13.94
N THR A 157 9.88 17.78 -14.17
CA THR A 157 9.15 16.85 -15.02
C THR A 157 8.12 16.07 -14.20
N ALA A 158 6.97 15.82 -14.82
CA ALA A 158 5.92 15.01 -14.22
C ALA A 158 6.39 13.56 -14.04
N ARG A 159 5.93 12.91 -12.98
CA ARG A 159 6.10 11.48 -12.78
C ARG A 159 5.19 10.71 -13.74
N GLU A 160 5.71 9.61 -14.27
CA GLU A 160 4.92 8.62 -15.00
C GLU A 160 3.89 7.99 -14.05
N ASP A 161 2.60 8.01 -14.41
CA ASP A 161 1.55 7.26 -13.72
C ASP A 161 1.49 5.85 -14.31
N SER A 162 1.40 4.83 -13.47
CA SER A 162 1.21 3.43 -13.90
C SER A 162 -0.01 3.21 -14.82
N MET A 163 -0.99 4.12 -14.77
CA MET A 163 -2.19 4.07 -15.61
C MET A 163 -1.99 4.75 -16.97
N ASP A 164 -0.90 5.52 -17.17
CA ASP A 164 -0.62 6.20 -18.44
C ASP A 164 -0.55 5.19 -19.59
N ALA A 165 -1.06 5.56 -20.77
CA ALA A 165 -1.06 4.67 -21.94
C ALA A 165 0.35 4.20 -22.34
N ALA A 166 1.36 5.06 -22.17
CA ALA A 166 2.75 4.76 -22.46
C ALA A 166 3.48 3.99 -21.33
N ALA A 167 2.89 3.90 -20.14
CA ALA A 167 3.47 3.17 -19.03
C ALA A 167 3.31 1.65 -19.24
N SER A 168 4.42 0.95 -19.04
CA SER A 168 4.44 -0.52 -18.99
C SER A 168 3.56 -1.02 -17.84
N PRO A 169 2.86 -2.16 -17.99
CA PRO A 169 2.17 -2.79 -16.88
C PRO A 169 3.10 -3.06 -15.69
N ILE A 170 2.55 -3.04 -14.49
CA ILE A 170 3.19 -3.42 -13.24
C ILE A 170 3.10 -4.93 -13.14
N ASP A 171 4.26 -5.58 -13.00
CA ASP A 171 4.36 -7.02 -12.92
C ASP A 171 4.01 -7.52 -11.51
N LEU A 172 4.39 -6.76 -10.48
CA LEU A 172 4.19 -7.12 -9.08
C LEU A 172 3.72 -5.91 -8.27
N ILE A 173 2.67 -6.07 -7.46
CA ILE A 173 2.20 -5.03 -6.54
C ILE A 173 2.26 -5.55 -5.11
N LEU A 174 3.09 -4.92 -4.27
CA LEU A 174 3.17 -5.17 -2.85
C LEU A 174 2.06 -4.36 -2.15
N VAL A 175 1.03 -5.06 -1.71
CA VAL A 175 -0.18 -4.45 -1.14
C VAL A 175 -0.10 -4.46 0.40
N PRO A 176 -0.15 -3.29 1.08
CA PRO A 176 -0.20 -3.22 2.53
C PRO A 176 -1.56 -3.67 3.07
N GLY A 177 -1.57 -4.11 4.33
CA GLY A 177 -2.78 -4.54 5.02
C GLY A 177 -2.58 -4.63 6.53
N VAL A 178 -3.69 -4.57 7.26
CA VAL A 178 -3.73 -4.74 8.73
C VAL A 178 -3.79 -6.22 9.09
N ALA A 179 -4.44 -7.03 8.27
CA ALA A 179 -4.51 -8.47 8.43
C ALA A 179 -4.72 -9.16 7.09
N PHE A 180 -4.23 -10.39 7.01
CA PHE A 180 -4.42 -11.30 5.91
C PHE A 180 -4.79 -12.68 6.47
N ASP A 181 -5.55 -13.47 5.73
CA ASP A 181 -5.80 -14.89 6.04
C ASP A 181 -5.12 -15.82 5.03
N SER A 182 -5.23 -17.12 5.26
CA SER A 182 -4.66 -18.15 4.38
C SER A 182 -5.31 -18.25 3.01
N LEU A 183 -6.47 -17.61 2.81
CA LEU A 183 -7.16 -17.50 1.52
C LEU A 183 -6.78 -16.20 0.79
N ALA A 184 -5.79 -15.47 1.29
CA ALA A 184 -5.36 -14.17 0.80
C ALA A 184 -6.44 -13.08 0.85
N ASN A 185 -7.47 -13.23 1.69
CA ASN A 185 -8.35 -12.11 2.00
C ASN A 185 -7.55 -11.06 2.76
N ARG A 186 -7.81 -9.79 2.48
CA ARG A 186 -7.07 -8.67 3.07
C ARG A 186 -8.00 -7.71 3.78
N LEU A 187 -7.60 -7.32 4.99
CA LEU A 187 -8.21 -6.23 5.75
C LEU A 187 -7.33 -4.98 5.68
N GLY A 188 -7.73 -3.97 4.90
CA GLY A 188 -7.05 -2.67 4.87
C GLY A 188 -7.47 -1.75 6.03
N ARG A 189 -6.93 -0.51 6.05
CA ARG A 189 -7.22 0.53 7.06
C ARG A 189 -8.62 1.15 6.99
N GLY A 190 -9.43 0.81 5.99
CA GLY A 190 -10.87 1.17 5.92
C GLY A 190 -11.24 2.21 4.86
N LYS A 191 -10.28 2.83 4.18
CA LYS A 191 -10.54 3.77 3.07
C LYS A 191 -10.60 3.14 1.68
N ALA A 192 -10.26 1.85 1.58
CA ALA A 192 -10.34 1.05 0.34
C ALA A 192 -9.58 1.64 -0.87
N PHE A 193 -8.46 2.35 -0.66
CA PHE A 193 -7.64 2.91 -1.74
C PHE A 193 -7.12 1.82 -2.68
N TYR A 194 -6.48 0.78 -2.12
CA TYR A 194 -5.98 -0.35 -2.90
C TYR A 194 -7.11 -1.14 -3.58
N ASP A 195 -8.26 -1.36 -2.93
CA ASP A 195 -9.35 -2.12 -3.55
C ASP A 195 -9.89 -1.39 -4.80
N ARG A 196 -10.03 -0.06 -4.72
CA ARG A 196 -10.44 0.76 -5.88
C ARG A 196 -9.38 0.77 -6.97
N PHE A 197 -8.12 1.02 -6.61
CA PHE A 197 -7.02 1.05 -7.57
C PHE A 197 -6.86 -0.29 -8.29
N LEU A 198 -6.79 -1.41 -7.56
CA LEU A 198 -6.63 -2.74 -8.16
C LEU A 198 -7.78 -3.10 -9.09
N ARG A 199 -9.02 -2.74 -8.74
CA ARG A 199 -10.18 -2.97 -9.61
C ARG A 199 -10.05 -2.24 -10.95
N ILE A 200 -9.66 -0.98 -10.92
CA ILE A 200 -9.48 -0.15 -12.13
C ILE A 200 -8.26 -0.65 -12.91
N TYR A 201 -7.14 -0.84 -12.23
CA TYR A 201 -5.89 -1.33 -12.80
C TYR A 201 -6.08 -2.64 -13.57
N VAL A 202 -6.72 -3.63 -12.95
CA VAL A 202 -6.98 -4.93 -13.59
C VAL A 202 -7.91 -4.80 -14.80
N SER A 203 -8.88 -3.89 -14.75
CA SER A 203 -9.79 -3.65 -15.87
C SER A 203 -9.10 -3.02 -17.09
N GLU A 204 -8.08 -2.18 -16.88
CA GLU A 204 -7.45 -1.40 -17.94
C GLU A 204 -6.10 -1.95 -18.41
N LYS A 205 -5.30 -2.51 -17.50
CA LYS A 205 -3.93 -3.01 -17.76
C LYS A 205 -3.81 -4.53 -17.63
N GLY A 206 -4.84 -5.22 -17.15
CA GLY A 206 -4.81 -6.65 -16.85
C GLY A 206 -4.22 -6.95 -15.47
N ARG A 207 -4.16 -8.24 -15.13
CA ARG A 207 -3.62 -8.69 -13.83
C ARG A 207 -2.08 -8.65 -13.85
N PRO A 208 -1.43 -8.09 -12.81
CA PRO A 208 0.01 -8.27 -12.61
C PRO A 208 0.39 -9.75 -12.62
N HIS A 209 1.49 -10.09 -13.31
CA HIS A 209 1.96 -11.46 -13.45
C HIS A 209 2.67 -11.92 -12.18
N ILE A 210 2.11 -12.89 -11.45
CA ILE A 210 2.85 -13.59 -10.39
C ILE A 210 3.76 -14.63 -11.06
N GLY A 211 4.85 -14.16 -11.69
CA GLY A 211 5.82 -14.99 -12.41
C GLY A 211 5.27 -15.64 -13.68
N ASN A 212 6.15 -16.21 -14.50
CA ASN A 212 5.77 -16.93 -15.72
C ASN A 212 4.82 -18.09 -15.40
N SER A 213 3.52 -17.87 -15.53
CA SER A 213 2.53 -18.93 -15.71
C SER A 213 2.63 -19.46 -17.15
N SER A 214 3.75 -20.14 -17.44
CA SER A 214 3.88 -21.14 -18.48
C SER A 214 3.96 -22.53 -17.86
N GLN A 215 3.12 -22.80 -16.85
CA GLN A 215 2.69 -24.16 -16.55
C GLN A 215 1.17 -24.11 -16.37
N SER A 216 0.50 -24.46 -17.46
CA SER A 216 -0.87 -24.91 -17.47
C SER A 216 -1.09 -25.94 -16.36
N LEU A 217 -2.11 -25.71 -15.54
CA LEU A 217 -2.78 -26.77 -14.81
C LEU A 217 -3.40 -27.74 -15.82
N GLN A 218 -2.61 -28.71 -16.26
CA GLN A 218 -3.05 -30.00 -16.76
C GLN A 218 -2.21 -31.04 -16.03
N GLY A 219 -2.86 -31.72 -15.09
CA GLY A 219 -2.34 -32.79 -14.26
C GLY A 219 -3.47 -33.28 -13.37
#